data_AF-A0A3Q7MTQ0-F1
#
_entry.id   AF-A0A3Q7MTQ0-F1
#
_cell.length_a   1.000
_cell.length_b   1.000
_cell.length_c   1.000
_cell.angle_alpha   90.00
_cell.angle_beta   90.00
_cell.angle_gamma   90.00
#
_symmetry.space_group_name_H-M   'P 1'
#
loop_
_entity.id
_entity.type
_entity.pdbx_description
1 polymer ?
#
loop_
_entity_poly.entity_id
_entity_poly.type
_entity_poly.pdbx_seq_one_letter_code
_entity_poly.pdbx_strand_id
1 'polypeptide(L)'
;MVPFSGRAVSRPPVVPASPSQNRQGPGLPDGLHPMEPQGEKPAEADGVRVTPQLLKSRSGEFALESILLLKLRGLGLVDLGCLGECLGLEWLDLSGNALTQLGPLACLRQLAVLNVADNRLTGLEPLGACESLQSLNAAGNLLATPGQLQCLAGLPGLEYLRLRDPLARLSNPLCASPSYWAAVRELLPGLKVIDGERVSGRGSEFYQLCRDLDSSLRPGSSPGPGAAEAQPWVEPGYWESWPTRSSSILEEACRQFEHALQECHDLDRQANDSLAQAERALSPAGTTSSFVF
;
A
#
# COMPACT_ATOMS: atom_id res chain seq x y z
N MET A 1 21.11 16.87 82.08
CA MET A 1 22.25 17.57 82.71
C MET A 1 23.32 17.74 81.63
N VAL A 2 23.49 18.96 81.10
CA VAL A 2 24.63 19.41 80.25
C VAL A 2 25.85 19.70 81.16
N PRO A 3 27.13 19.81 80.73
CA PRO A 3 27.59 20.64 79.57
C PRO A 3 28.88 20.22 78.76
N PHE A 4 29.04 20.86 77.57
CA PHE A 4 30.24 21.48 76.89
C PHE A 4 31.60 20.72 76.78
N SER A 5 32.53 20.94 75.81
CA SER A 5 32.67 21.59 74.48
C SER A 5 34.14 21.41 74.01
N GLY A 6 34.45 21.50 72.70
CA GLY A 6 35.83 21.76 72.22
C GLY A 6 36.11 21.37 70.75
N ARG A 7 36.71 22.27 69.96
CA ARG A 7 36.70 22.34 68.48
C ARG A 7 38.13 22.62 67.95
N ALA A 8 38.52 22.07 66.77
CA ALA A 8 39.51 22.62 65.80
C ALA A 8 39.67 21.62 64.61
N VAL A 9 39.22 21.87 63.38
CA VAL A 9 39.77 22.63 62.23
C VAL A 9 41.18 22.21 61.78
N SER A 10 41.29 21.66 60.56
CA SER A 10 42.52 21.64 59.75
C SER A 10 42.21 21.57 58.24
N ARG A 11 42.71 22.54 57.48
CA ARG A 11 42.79 22.58 56.01
C ARG A 11 44.22 22.19 55.58
N PRO A 12 44.42 21.59 54.38
CA PRO A 12 45.69 21.61 53.67
C PRO A 12 45.67 22.51 52.41
N PRO A 13 46.84 22.78 51.78
CA PRO A 13 47.22 24.15 51.37
C PRO A 13 47.22 24.44 49.86
N VAL A 14 47.41 25.72 49.54
CA VAL A 14 47.56 26.36 48.22
C VAL A 14 49.01 26.81 48.04
N VAL A 15 49.66 26.49 46.91
CA VAL A 15 50.79 27.28 46.34
C VAL A 15 51.01 26.92 44.84
N PRO A 16 51.76 27.69 44.01
CA PRO A 16 51.26 28.77 43.16
C PRO A 16 51.57 28.59 41.64
N ALA A 17 51.24 29.59 40.83
CA ALA A 17 51.45 29.63 39.38
C ALA A 17 52.65 30.50 38.92
N SER A 18 53.20 30.12 37.75
CA SER A 18 53.93 30.92 36.72
C SER A 18 55.44 31.19 36.90
N PRO A 19 56.26 31.47 35.85
CA PRO A 19 55.90 31.92 34.48
C PRO A 19 56.69 31.31 33.27
N SER A 20 56.30 31.79 32.10
CA SER A 20 56.70 31.62 30.69
C SER A 20 58.20 31.51 30.36
N GLN A 21 58.54 30.73 29.32
CA GLN A 21 59.58 31.12 28.34
C GLN A 21 59.43 30.41 26.98
N ASN A 22 59.47 31.25 25.94
CA ASN A 22 59.36 30.97 24.51
C ASN A 22 60.78 30.76 23.94
N ARG A 23 61.05 29.68 23.20
CA ARG A 23 62.21 29.59 22.29
C ARG A 23 61.85 28.80 21.03
N GLN A 24 62.04 29.46 19.90
CA GLN A 24 61.90 28.97 18.53
C GLN A 24 63.18 28.28 18.03
N GLY A 25 62.99 27.31 17.12
CA GLY A 25 63.87 26.99 15.98
C GLY A 25 64.52 25.60 15.99
N PRO A 26 64.94 25.04 14.84
CA PRO A 26 64.36 25.07 13.49
C PRO A 26 64.10 23.63 12.95
N GLY A 27 63.41 23.51 11.80
CA GLY A 27 62.93 22.23 11.25
C GLY A 27 63.91 21.46 10.36
N LEU A 28 63.50 20.23 10.00
CA LEU A 28 63.54 19.55 8.69
C LEU A 28 63.03 18.09 8.86
N PRO A 29 62.62 17.41 7.77
CA PRO A 29 61.39 16.64 7.69
C PRO A 29 61.65 15.13 7.78
N ASP A 30 60.62 14.33 8.02
CA ASP A 30 60.44 13.10 7.24
C ASP A 30 59.05 12.53 7.43
N GLY A 31 58.51 12.05 6.31
CA GLY A 31 57.12 11.70 6.15
C GLY A 31 56.66 10.53 6.99
N LEU A 32 55.36 10.53 7.26
CA LEU A 32 54.45 9.39 7.27
C LEU A 32 53.09 9.96 7.69
N HIS A 33 52.32 10.45 6.71
CA HIS A 33 50.89 10.69 6.91
C HIS A 33 50.22 9.32 7.09
N PRO A 34 49.52 9.05 8.22
CA PRO A 34 48.52 8.00 8.23
C PRO A 34 47.39 8.47 7.32
N MET A 35 47.06 7.63 6.35
CA MET A 35 45.91 7.74 5.49
C MET A 35 44.66 7.81 6.38
N GLU A 36 44.11 9.01 6.60
CA GLU A 36 42.76 9.13 7.14
C GLU A 36 41.83 8.46 6.12
N PRO A 37 40.99 7.48 6.53
CA PRO A 37 39.94 7.05 5.64
C PRO A 37 39.05 8.28 5.44
N GLN A 38 38.96 8.74 4.20
CA GLN A 38 37.94 9.67 3.78
C GLN A 38 36.61 9.03 4.20
N GLY A 39 36.10 9.47 5.34
CA GLY A 39 34.71 9.28 5.69
C GLY A 39 33.96 9.99 4.59
N GLU A 40 33.43 9.21 3.65
CA GLU A 40 32.33 9.63 2.81
C GLU A 40 31.30 10.23 3.76
N LYS A 41 31.25 11.56 3.81
CA LYS A 41 30.09 12.26 4.37
C LYS A 41 28.90 11.63 3.64
N PRO A 42 27.97 10.94 4.32
CA PRO A 42 26.76 10.54 3.64
C PRO A 42 26.17 11.84 3.13
N ALA A 43 25.94 11.90 1.81
CA ALA A 43 25.33 13.03 1.15
C ALA A 43 24.18 13.53 2.05
N GLU A 44 24.29 14.76 2.55
CA GLU A 44 23.17 15.44 3.17
C GLU A 44 22.09 15.45 2.09
N ALA A 45 21.16 14.51 2.21
CA ALA A 45 19.96 14.50 1.39
C ALA A 45 19.30 15.84 1.68
N ASP A 46 19.28 16.73 0.68
CA ASP A 46 18.56 17.99 0.69
C ASP A 46 17.06 17.65 0.76
N GLY A 47 16.64 17.27 1.96
CA GLY A 47 15.34 16.70 2.22
C GLY A 47 14.32 17.81 2.32
N VAL A 48 13.17 17.62 1.69
CA VAL A 48 12.14 18.66 1.64
C VAL A 48 11.53 18.82 3.04
N ARG A 49 11.46 20.06 3.53
CA ARG A 49 10.79 20.42 4.78
C ARG A 49 9.42 21.00 4.49
N VAL A 50 8.43 20.68 5.31
CA VAL A 50 7.11 21.31 5.24
C VAL A 50 7.20 22.79 5.66
N THR A 51 6.83 23.67 4.74
CA THR A 51 6.77 25.13 4.96
C THR A 51 5.34 25.66 4.85
N PRO A 52 5.02 26.83 5.42
CA PRO A 52 3.69 27.42 5.29
C PRO A 52 3.29 27.68 3.83
N GLN A 53 4.24 28.02 2.95
CA GLN A 53 3.96 28.20 1.53
C GLN A 53 3.56 26.89 0.87
N LEU A 54 4.26 25.78 1.20
CA LEU A 54 3.89 24.46 0.70
C LEU A 54 2.48 24.09 1.16
N LEU A 55 2.16 24.28 2.45
CA LEU A 55 0.84 23.97 2.99
C LEU A 55 -0.26 24.74 2.25
N LYS A 56 -0.14 26.07 2.14
CA LYS A 56 -1.12 26.91 1.45
C LYS A 56 -1.27 26.54 -0.04
N SER A 57 -0.16 26.21 -0.71
CA SER A 57 -0.21 25.80 -2.12
C SER A 57 -0.93 24.47 -2.34
N ARG A 58 -0.92 23.56 -1.35
CA ARG A 58 -1.50 22.22 -1.46
C ARG A 58 -2.93 22.14 -0.92
N SER A 59 -3.25 22.91 0.11
CA SER A 59 -4.61 22.98 0.66
C SER A 59 -5.51 23.97 -0.11
N GLY A 60 -4.94 25.01 -0.72
CA GLY A 60 -5.70 26.13 -1.26
C GLY A 60 -6.24 27.09 -0.19
N GLU A 61 -5.92 26.83 1.09
CA GLU A 61 -6.38 27.60 2.24
C GLU A 61 -5.41 28.73 2.59
N PHE A 62 -5.96 29.84 3.09
CA PHE A 62 -5.17 31.01 3.48
C PHE A 62 -4.63 30.92 4.92
N ALA A 63 -5.36 30.22 5.79
CA ALA A 63 -5.03 29.96 7.18
C ALA A 63 -4.68 28.48 7.39
N LEU A 64 -3.75 28.19 8.29
CA LEU A 64 -3.36 26.80 8.59
C LEU A 64 -4.44 26.07 9.41
N GLU A 65 -5.17 26.82 10.24
CA GLU A 65 -6.23 26.32 11.11
C GLU A 65 -7.45 25.82 10.34
N SER A 66 -7.69 26.31 9.11
CA SER A 66 -8.81 25.86 8.26
C SER A 66 -8.50 24.59 7.45
N ILE A 67 -7.25 24.11 7.48
CA ILE A 67 -6.84 22.93 6.72
C ILE A 67 -7.37 21.67 7.42
N LEU A 68 -8.41 21.05 6.85
CA LEU A 68 -8.98 19.79 7.33
C LEU A 68 -8.34 18.56 6.66
N LEU A 69 -7.96 18.70 5.39
CA LEU A 69 -7.45 17.60 4.56
C LEU A 69 -6.15 18.02 3.87
N LEU A 70 -5.12 17.18 3.98
CA LEU A 70 -3.83 17.46 3.35
C LEU A 70 -3.19 16.22 2.72
N LYS A 71 -2.76 16.36 1.45
CA LYS A 71 -2.09 15.33 0.66
C LYS A 71 -0.65 15.75 0.31
N LEU A 72 0.30 15.16 1.02
CA LEU A 72 1.75 15.39 0.88
C LEU A 72 2.51 14.10 0.50
N ARG A 73 1.87 13.22 -0.26
CA ARG A 73 2.46 11.97 -0.73
C ARG A 73 3.62 12.20 -1.71
N GLY A 74 4.72 11.45 -1.56
CA GLY A 74 5.75 11.36 -2.61
C GLY A 74 6.62 12.60 -2.80
N LEU A 75 6.73 13.47 -1.79
CA LEU A 75 7.43 14.76 -1.91
C LEU A 75 8.88 14.71 -1.42
N GLY A 76 9.37 13.56 -0.97
CA GLY A 76 10.71 13.43 -0.38
C GLY A 76 10.85 14.18 0.94
N LEU A 77 9.76 14.27 1.71
CA LEU A 77 9.77 14.99 2.99
C LEU A 77 10.65 14.26 4.01
N VAL A 78 11.50 15.02 4.70
CA VAL A 78 12.30 14.53 5.85
C VAL A 78 11.88 15.19 7.15
N ASP A 79 11.29 16.39 7.08
CA ASP A 79 10.91 17.21 8.22
C ASP A 79 9.49 17.77 8.06
N LEU A 80 8.65 17.52 9.06
CA LEU A 80 7.26 17.96 9.11
C LEU A 80 7.09 19.44 9.50
N GLY A 81 8.16 20.13 9.93
CA GLY A 81 8.19 21.57 10.09
C GLY A 81 6.98 22.16 10.82
N CYS A 82 6.27 23.08 10.15
CA CYS A 82 5.11 23.78 10.70
C CYS A 82 3.78 23.00 10.61
N LEU A 83 3.81 21.71 10.28
CA LEU A 83 2.57 20.92 10.14
C LEU A 83 1.76 20.85 11.43
N GLY A 84 2.41 20.94 12.59
CA GLY A 84 1.75 20.97 13.90
C GLY A 84 0.88 22.22 14.15
N GLU A 85 0.98 23.25 13.32
CA GLU A 85 0.13 24.45 13.39
C GLU A 85 -1.25 24.24 12.73
N CYS A 86 -1.43 23.15 11.97
CA CYS A 86 -2.69 22.82 11.29
C CYS A 86 -3.68 22.16 12.27
N LEU A 87 -4.09 22.85 13.32
CA LEU A 87 -4.83 22.27 14.45
C LEU A 87 -6.20 21.66 14.07
N GLY A 88 -6.78 22.10 12.96
CA GLY A 88 -8.03 21.55 12.41
C GLY A 88 -7.86 20.31 11.54
N LEU A 89 -6.64 19.79 11.37
CA LEU A 89 -6.38 18.72 10.42
C LEU A 89 -7.01 17.39 10.87
N GLU A 90 -7.91 16.85 10.05
CA GLU A 90 -8.61 15.58 10.28
C GLU A 90 -8.05 14.44 9.42
N TRP A 91 -7.58 14.76 8.21
CA TRP A 91 -7.09 13.77 7.24
C TRP A 91 -5.73 14.17 6.69
N LEU A 92 -4.74 13.28 6.82
CA LEU A 92 -3.36 13.52 6.40
C LEU A 92 -2.75 12.32 5.69
N ASP A 93 -2.22 12.56 4.50
CA ASP A 93 -1.42 11.59 3.74
C ASP A 93 0.01 12.08 3.55
N LEU A 94 0.94 11.41 4.22
CA LEU A 94 2.39 11.59 4.21
C LEU A 94 3.11 10.37 3.59
N SER A 95 2.40 9.52 2.83
CA SER A 95 3.00 8.30 2.30
C SER A 95 4.10 8.53 1.26
N GLY A 96 5.05 7.60 1.15
CA GLY A 96 6.13 7.67 0.15
C GLY A 96 7.07 8.85 0.39
N ASN A 97 7.44 9.11 1.64
CA ASN A 97 8.39 10.16 2.02
C ASN A 97 9.60 9.52 2.73
N ALA A 98 10.49 10.34 3.31
CA ALA A 98 11.69 9.89 4.00
C ALA A 98 11.66 10.27 5.49
N LEU A 99 10.46 10.31 6.09
CA LEU A 99 10.27 10.72 7.48
C LEU A 99 10.84 9.67 8.44
N THR A 100 11.59 10.14 9.43
CA THR A 100 12.12 9.33 10.54
C THR A 100 11.40 9.60 11.86
N GLN A 101 10.70 10.73 11.95
CA GLN A 101 10.03 11.21 13.17
C GLN A 101 8.72 11.93 12.85
N LEU A 102 7.78 11.87 13.79
CA LEU A 102 6.43 12.44 13.68
C LEU A 102 6.15 13.58 14.66
N GLY A 103 7.20 14.19 15.24
CA GLY A 103 7.08 15.14 16.37
C GLY A 103 5.98 16.19 16.20
N PRO A 104 5.89 16.91 15.07
CA PRO A 104 4.85 17.93 14.85
C PRO A 104 3.41 17.40 14.87
N LEU A 105 3.18 16.10 14.67
CA LEU A 105 1.83 15.53 14.70
C LEU A 105 1.22 15.48 16.11
N ALA A 106 2.04 15.58 17.17
CA ALA A 106 1.56 15.53 18.56
C ALA A 106 0.57 16.65 18.92
N CYS A 107 0.55 17.76 18.16
CA CYS A 107 -0.39 18.86 18.35
C CYS A 107 -1.74 18.64 17.67
N LEU A 108 -1.86 17.65 16.77
CA LEU A 108 -3.02 17.46 15.90
C LEU A 108 -4.07 16.55 16.55
N ARG A 109 -4.78 17.09 17.54
CA ARG A 109 -5.77 16.33 18.32
C ARG A 109 -7.03 15.92 17.54
N GLN A 110 -7.34 16.64 16.46
CA GLN A 110 -8.49 16.36 15.58
C GLN A 110 -8.16 15.34 14.48
N LEU A 111 -6.91 14.90 14.37
CA LEU A 111 -6.48 13.99 13.32
C LEU A 111 -7.17 12.63 13.46
N ALA A 112 -8.03 12.29 12.50
CA ALA A 112 -8.82 11.08 12.48
C ALA A 112 -8.22 10.00 11.56
N VAL A 113 -7.61 10.41 10.45
CA VAL A 113 -7.03 9.51 9.46
C VAL A 113 -5.60 9.93 9.11
N LEU A 114 -4.66 9.02 9.30
CA LEU A 114 -3.25 9.24 9.02
C LEU A 114 -2.69 8.11 8.14
N ASN A 115 -2.08 8.50 7.02
CA ASN A 115 -1.28 7.61 6.20
C ASN A 115 0.19 8.05 6.22
N VAL A 116 1.05 7.23 6.84
CA VAL A 116 2.52 7.40 6.88
C VAL A 116 3.22 6.18 6.25
N ALA A 117 2.53 5.47 5.36
CA ALA A 117 3.10 4.31 4.70
C ALA A 117 4.33 4.66 3.85
N ASP A 118 5.25 3.72 3.68
CA ASP A 118 6.47 3.90 2.87
C ASP A 118 7.30 5.12 3.35
N ASN A 119 7.77 5.04 4.59
CA ASN A 119 8.62 6.02 5.25
C ASN A 119 9.74 5.28 6.03
N ARG A 120 10.50 5.97 6.87
CA ARG A 120 11.63 5.41 7.63
C ARG A 120 11.40 5.49 9.15
N LEU A 121 10.16 5.38 9.59
CA LEU A 121 9.80 5.54 11.00
C LEU A 121 10.25 4.34 11.83
N THR A 122 10.95 4.61 12.92
CA THR A 122 11.31 3.61 13.95
C THR A 122 10.45 3.73 15.20
N GLY A 123 9.48 4.65 15.23
CA GLY A 123 8.63 4.90 16.38
C GLY A 123 7.41 5.72 16.00
N LEU A 124 6.38 5.64 16.84
CA LEU A 124 5.08 6.30 16.63
C LEU A 124 4.67 7.15 17.84
N GLU A 125 5.57 7.38 18.79
CA GLU A 125 5.31 8.01 20.08
C GLU A 125 4.48 9.32 19.99
N PRO A 126 4.73 10.23 19.02
CA PRO A 126 3.94 11.47 18.89
C PRO A 126 2.45 11.23 18.64
N LEU A 127 2.06 10.08 18.08
CA LEU A 127 0.67 9.76 17.77
C LEU A 127 -0.17 9.48 19.02
N GLY A 128 0.45 9.21 20.16
CA GLY A 128 -0.27 9.03 21.43
C GLY A 128 -1.06 10.27 21.88
N ALA A 129 -0.77 11.45 21.33
CA ALA A 129 -1.51 12.69 21.58
C ALA A 129 -2.65 12.95 20.59
N CYS A 130 -2.77 12.16 19.51
CA CYS A 130 -3.83 12.28 18.50
C CYS A 130 -5.09 11.54 18.97
N GLU A 131 -5.80 12.09 19.96
CA GLU A 131 -6.92 11.44 20.65
C GLU A 131 -8.08 11.02 19.71
N SER A 132 -8.26 11.73 18.59
CA SER A 132 -9.31 11.46 17.61
C SER A 132 -8.93 10.43 16.54
N LEU A 133 -7.72 9.84 16.61
CA LEU A 133 -7.20 8.98 15.55
C LEU A 133 -7.98 7.66 15.47
N GLN A 134 -8.58 7.41 14.31
CA GLN A 134 -9.42 6.24 14.02
C GLN A 134 -8.77 5.27 13.04
N SER A 135 -7.99 5.80 12.09
CA SER A 135 -7.33 5.01 11.06
C SER A 135 -5.89 5.40 10.89
N LEU A 136 -5.00 4.42 11.04
CA LEU A 136 -3.56 4.58 10.85
C LEU A 136 -3.04 3.56 9.83
N ASN A 137 -2.39 4.06 8.78
CA ASN A 137 -1.56 3.25 7.91
C ASN A 137 -0.09 3.59 8.10
N ALA A 138 0.68 2.65 8.65
CA ALA A 138 2.12 2.75 8.87
C ALA A 138 2.88 1.61 8.18
N ALA A 139 2.30 0.97 7.15
CA ALA A 139 2.95 -0.09 6.38
C ALA A 139 4.25 0.39 5.71
N GLY A 140 5.27 -0.46 5.66
CA GLY A 140 6.55 -0.11 5.01
C GLY A 140 7.34 0.95 5.77
N ASN A 141 7.45 0.77 7.08
CA ASN A 141 8.34 1.55 7.95
C ASN A 141 9.36 0.60 8.61
N LEU A 142 10.11 1.09 9.59
CA LEU A 142 11.19 0.40 10.28
C LEU A 142 10.81 -0.01 11.72
N LEU A 143 9.52 -0.28 11.97
CA LEU A 143 9.04 -0.74 13.28
C LEU A 143 9.43 -2.22 13.48
N ALA A 144 10.26 -2.49 14.47
CA ALA A 144 10.89 -3.80 14.67
C ALA A 144 10.30 -4.62 15.83
N THR A 145 9.64 -3.96 16.77
CA THR A 145 9.14 -4.57 18.01
C THR A 145 7.72 -4.09 18.33
N PRO A 146 6.88 -4.93 18.96
CA PRO A 146 5.54 -4.51 19.39
C PRO A 146 5.55 -3.32 20.37
N GLY A 147 6.61 -3.16 21.18
CA GLY A 147 6.73 -2.04 22.13
C GLY A 147 6.68 -0.66 21.47
N GLN A 148 7.08 -0.53 20.20
CA GLN A 148 7.00 0.72 19.44
C GLN A 148 5.56 1.13 19.10
N LEU A 149 4.59 0.24 19.32
CA LEU A 149 3.16 0.49 19.13
C LEU A 149 2.46 0.89 20.44
N GLN A 150 3.17 0.88 21.58
CA GLN A 150 2.58 1.08 22.91
C GLN A 150 1.86 2.42 23.05
N CYS A 151 2.34 3.46 22.37
CA CYS A 151 1.71 4.78 22.34
C CYS A 151 0.29 4.76 21.76
N LEU A 152 -0.03 3.79 20.90
CA LEU A 152 -1.35 3.64 20.29
C LEU A 152 -2.37 3.00 21.24
N ALA A 153 -1.93 2.31 22.29
CA ALA A 153 -2.82 1.62 23.23
C ALA A 153 -3.67 2.59 24.05
N GLY A 154 -3.25 3.85 24.19
CA GLY A 154 -4.00 4.90 24.85
C GLY A 154 -5.08 5.57 23.99
N LEU A 155 -5.20 5.21 22.70
CA LEU A 155 -6.12 5.86 21.77
C LEU A 155 -7.50 5.19 21.79
N PRO A 156 -8.55 5.86 22.29
CA PRO A 156 -9.86 5.22 22.49
C PRO A 156 -10.62 4.97 21.18
N GLY A 157 -10.32 5.74 20.13
CA GLY A 157 -11.02 5.70 18.85
C GLY A 157 -10.32 4.89 17.77
N LEU A 158 -9.15 4.30 18.03
CA LEU A 158 -8.36 3.64 16.99
C LEU A 158 -9.00 2.30 16.60
N GLU A 159 -9.52 2.22 15.38
CA GLU A 159 -10.26 1.06 14.88
C GLU A 159 -9.52 0.33 13.75
N TYR A 160 -8.71 1.05 12.97
CA TYR A 160 -8.05 0.52 11.77
C TYR A 160 -6.55 0.75 11.86
N LEU A 161 -5.78 -0.34 11.84
CA LEU A 161 -4.33 -0.29 11.83
C LEU A 161 -3.78 -1.12 10.68
N ARG A 162 -2.89 -0.52 9.87
CA ARG A 162 -2.09 -1.25 8.88
C ARG A 162 -0.61 -1.08 9.18
N LEU A 163 0.09 -2.19 9.36
CA LEU A 163 1.54 -2.30 9.54
C LEU A 163 2.19 -3.11 8.41
N ARG A 164 1.39 -3.84 7.64
CA ARG A 164 1.79 -4.52 6.40
C ARG A 164 0.75 -4.31 5.31
N ASP A 165 1.22 -4.15 4.08
CA ASP A 165 0.43 -4.15 2.86
C ASP A 165 1.13 -5.06 1.83
N PRO A 166 0.64 -6.31 1.65
CA PRO A 166 1.21 -7.24 0.68
C PRO A 166 1.08 -6.77 -0.77
N LEU A 167 0.02 -6.01 -1.10
CA LEU A 167 -0.25 -5.54 -2.46
C LEU A 167 0.77 -4.46 -2.86
N ALA A 168 1.06 -3.54 -1.93
CA ALA A 168 2.09 -2.53 -2.11
C ALA A 168 3.51 -3.05 -1.83
N ARG A 169 3.66 -4.31 -1.41
CA ARG A 169 4.93 -4.92 -0.95
C ARG A 169 5.59 -4.15 0.20
N LEU A 170 4.77 -3.54 1.05
CA LEU A 170 5.20 -2.77 2.20
C LEU A 170 5.04 -3.62 3.46
N SER A 171 6.10 -3.75 4.26
CA SER A 171 6.04 -4.47 5.54
C SER A 171 6.97 -3.81 6.55
N ASN A 172 6.57 -3.81 7.82
CA ASN A 172 7.48 -3.52 8.92
C ASN A 172 8.26 -4.78 9.33
N PRO A 173 9.49 -4.65 9.88
CA PRO A 173 10.24 -5.78 10.42
C PRO A 173 9.49 -6.59 11.49
N LEU A 174 8.70 -5.94 12.35
CA LEU A 174 7.90 -6.63 13.37
C LEU A 174 6.90 -7.64 12.79
N CYS A 175 6.41 -7.40 11.57
CA CYS A 175 5.43 -8.28 10.92
C CYS A 175 6.05 -9.61 10.47
N ALA A 176 7.38 -9.74 10.45
CA ALA A 176 8.07 -10.99 10.14
C ALA A 176 8.00 -11.99 11.31
N SER A 177 7.76 -11.52 12.53
CA SER A 177 7.61 -12.39 13.69
C SER A 177 6.31 -13.20 13.62
N PRO A 178 6.30 -14.51 13.91
CA PRO A 178 5.07 -15.30 14.00
C PRO A 178 4.16 -14.85 15.15
N SER A 179 4.72 -14.25 16.21
CA SER A 179 3.95 -13.73 17.35
C SER A 179 3.37 -12.32 17.10
N TYR A 180 3.72 -11.69 15.97
CA TYR A 180 3.26 -10.35 15.59
C TYR A 180 1.76 -10.16 15.82
N TRP A 181 0.97 -11.05 15.25
CA TRP A 181 -0.48 -10.94 15.25
C TRP A 181 -1.07 -10.99 16.66
N ALA A 182 -0.59 -11.95 17.47
CA ALA A 182 -1.01 -12.11 18.85
C ALA A 182 -0.61 -10.88 19.68
N ALA A 183 0.62 -10.40 19.53
CA ALA A 183 1.14 -9.25 20.25
C ALA A 183 0.35 -7.96 19.94
N VAL A 184 0.00 -7.71 18.67
CA VAL A 184 -0.80 -6.53 18.31
C VAL A 184 -2.21 -6.62 18.89
N ARG A 185 -2.85 -7.80 18.88
CA ARG A 185 -4.19 -7.97 19.47
C ARG A 185 -4.19 -7.82 20.99
N GLU A 186 -3.15 -8.31 21.66
CA GLU A 186 -2.98 -8.15 23.10
C GLU A 186 -2.77 -6.67 23.46
N LEU A 187 -1.91 -5.98 22.69
CA LEU A 187 -1.58 -4.59 22.94
C LEU A 187 -2.72 -3.62 22.60
N LEU A 188 -3.47 -3.90 21.54
CA LEU A 188 -4.49 -3.03 20.95
C LEU A 188 -5.83 -3.80 20.78
N PRO A 189 -6.52 -4.13 21.88
CA PRO A 189 -7.72 -4.96 21.83
C PRO A 189 -8.94 -4.27 21.18
N GLY A 190 -8.93 -2.94 21.09
CA GLY A 190 -10.03 -2.14 20.50
C GLY A 190 -10.08 -2.14 18.96
N LEU A 191 -9.06 -2.70 18.28
CA LEU A 191 -8.98 -2.69 16.82
C LEU A 191 -10.10 -3.53 16.20
N LYS A 192 -10.67 -3.01 15.10
CA LYS A 192 -11.64 -3.71 14.24
C LYS A 192 -10.98 -4.37 13.05
N VAL A 193 -9.93 -3.74 12.51
CA VAL A 193 -9.22 -4.22 11.33
C VAL A 193 -7.72 -4.06 11.53
N ILE A 194 -6.98 -5.14 11.27
CA ILE A 194 -5.51 -5.17 11.31
C ILE A 194 -5.02 -5.68 9.95
N ASP A 195 -4.16 -4.94 9.26
CA ASP A 195 -3.59 -5.30 7.95
C ASP A 195 -4.63 -5.67 6.87
N GLY A 196 -5.85 -5.14 6.99
CA GLY A 196 -6.97 -5.43 6.10
C GLY A 196 -7.83 -6.62 6.51
N GLU A 197 -7.43 -7.40 7.52
CA GLU A 197 -8.23 -8.48 8.10
C GLU A 197 -9.12 -7.94 9.22
N ARG A 198 -10.41 -8.29 9.19
CA ARG A 198 -11.36 -7.91 10.23
C ARG A 198 -11.20 -8.81 11.45
N VAL A 199 -10.82 -8.23 12.59
CA VAL A 199 -10.52 -8.96 13.84
C VAL A 199 -11.63 -8.89 14.88
N SER A 200 -12.55 -7.92 14.75
CA SER A 200 -13.71 -7.78 15.64
C SER A 200 -14.93 -7.22 14.91
N GLY A 201 -16.10 -7.36 15.54
CA GLY A 201 -17.39 -6.94 15.01
C GLY A 201 -18.01 -7.93 14.03
N ARG A 202 -19.12 -7.54 13.39
CA ARG A 202 -19.85 -8.42 12.46
C ARG A 202 -18.96 -8.86 11.30
N GLY A 203 -18.88 -10.16 11.06
CA GLY A 203 -18.10 -10.76 9.99
C GLY A 203 -16.67 -11.17 10.36
N SER A 204 -16.16 -10.86 11.56
CA SER A 204 -14.81 -11.31 11.97
C SER A 204 -14.67 -12.83 12.04
N GLU A 205 -15.73 -13.54 12.43
CA GLU A 205 -15.78 -15.01 12.45
C GLU A 205 -15.56 -15.62 11.06
N PHE A 206 -16.14 -14.99 10.03
CA PHE A 206 -15.94 -15.42 8.64
C PHE A 206 -14.48 -15.26 8.20
N TYR A 207 -13.85 -14.12 8.50
CA TYR A 207 -12.43 -13.92 8.21
C TYR A 207 -11.54 -14.91 8.97
N GLN A 208 -11.86 -15.21 10.22
CA GLN A 208 -11.14 -16.21 11.00
C GLN A 208 -11.26 -17.61 10.36
N LEU A 209 -12.47 -18.01 9.94
CA LEU A 209 -12.68 -19.27 9.22
C LEU A 209 -11.88 -19.34 7.91
N CYS A 210 -11.87 -18.27 7.11
CA CYS A 210 -11.06 -18.21 5.90
C CYS A 210 -9.57 -18.39 6.20
N ARG A 211 -9.07 -17.76 7.27
CA ARG A 211 -7.67 -17.89 7.70
C ARG A 211 -7.33 -19.30 8.18
N ASP A 212 -8.22 -19.91 8.94
CA ASP A 212 -8.05 -21.28 9.44
C ASP A 212 -8.03 -22.27 8.26
N LEU A 213 -8.90 -22.07 7.27
CA LEU A 213 -8.90 -22.82 6.01
C LEU A 213 -7.59 -22.63 5.24
N ASP A 214 -7.15 -21.39 5.00
CA ASP A 214 -5.89 -21.11 4.31
C ASP A 214 -4.69 -21.72 5.03
N SER A 215 -4.66 -21.68 6.36
CA SER A 215 -3.60 -22.30 7.16
C SER A 215 -3.59 -23.82 7.03
N SER A 216 -4.76 -24.43 6.86
CA SER A 216 -4.92 -25.87 6.63
C SER A 216 -4.54 -26.29 5.22
N LEU A 217 -4.71 -25.38 4.24
CA LEU A 217 -4.39 -25.60 2.83
C LEU A 217 -2.90 -25.38 2.52
N ARG A 218 -2.15 -24.68 3.37
CA ARG A 218 -0.70 -24.55 3.20
C ARG A 218 -0.05 -25.90 3.52
N PRO A 219 0.68 -26.52 2.57
CA PRO A 219 1.35 -27.79 2.82
C PRO A 219 2.41 -27.58 3.90
N GLY A 220 2.12 -28.09 5.09
CA GLY A 220 3.08 -28.14 6.19
C GLY A 220 4.29 -28.98 5.75
N SER A 221 5.48 -28.47 6.05
CA SER A 221 6.77 -29.17 5.95
C SER A 221 6.82 -30.38 6.91
N SER A 222 6.07 -31.44 6.57
CA SER A 222 6.17 -32.76 7.16
C SER A 222 6.36 -33.75 6.01
N PRO A 223 7.42 -34.60 6.01
CA PRO A 223 7.51 -35.72 5.08
C PRO A 223 6.51 -36.79 5.54
N GLY A 224 5.24 -36.59 5.22
CA GLY A 224 4.21 -37.63 5.25
C GLY A 224 4.42 -38.61 4.07
N PRO A 225 3.91 -39.85 4.18
CA PRO A 225 4.23 -40.91 3.23
C PRO A 225 3.61 -40.56 1.87
N GLY A 226 4.46 -40.20 0.91
CA GLY A 226 4.09 -39.95 -0.48
C GLY A 226 3.11 -38.78 -0.63
N ALA A 227 3.62 -37.61 -1.01
CA ALA A 227 2.78 -36.61 -1.67
C ALA A 227 2.17 -37.27 -2.91
N ALA A 228 0.95 -37.79 -2.78
CA ALA A 228 0.16 -38.22 -3.90
C ALA A 228 0.02 -36.99 -4.79
N GLU A 229 0.54 -37.07 -6.01
CA GLU A 229 0.30 -36.07 -7.04
C GLU A 229 -1.18 -35.71 -7.02
N ALA A 230 -1.48 -34.41 -7.04
CA ALA A 230 -2.85 -33.93 -7.07
C ALA A 230 -3.56 -34.61 -8.25
N GLN A 231 -4.40 -35.60 -7.94
CA GLN A 231 -5.19 -36.24 -8.97
C GLN A 231 -6.19 -35.20 -9.46
N PRO A 232 -6.35 -35.06 -10.79
CA PRO A 232 -7.35 -34.15 -11.31
C PRO A 232 -8.71 -34.60 -10.73
N TRP A 233 -9.43 -33.66 -10.11
CA TRP A 233 -10.74 -33.89 -9.47
C TRP A 233 -11.82 -34.36 -10.46
N VAL A 234 -11.43 -34.49 -11.73
CA VAL A 234 -12.21 -34.77 -12.90
C VAL A 234 -11.34 -35.61 -13.83
N GLU A 235 -11.88 -36.75 -14.28
CA GLU A 235 -11.23 -37.61 -15.27
C GLU A 235 -10.92 -36.81 -16.57
N PRO A 236 -9.76 -37.06 -17.22
CA PRO A 236 -9.51 -36.54 -18.56
C PRO A 236 -10.67 -36.92 -19.49
N GLY A 237 -11.36 -35.92 -20.05
CA GLY A 237 -12.52 -36.12 -20.93
C GLY A 237 -13.89 -35.89 -20.30
N TYR A 238 -14.01 -35.59 -19.00
CA TYR A 238 -15.30 -35.22 -18.40
C TYR A 238 -15.92 -33.94 -18.99
N TRP A 239 -15.06 -32.99 -19.39
CA TRP A 239 -15.46 -31.77 -20.09
C TRP A 239 -15.44 -31.92 -21.61
N GLU A 240 -14.95 -33.06 -22.13
CA GLU A 240 -15.15 -33.37 -23.53
C GLU A 240 -16.63 -33.62 -23.70
N SER A 241 -17.25 -32.84 -24.59
CA SER A 241 -18.60 -33.16 -25.05
C SER A 241 -18.57 -34.61 -25.49
N TRP A 242 -19.38 -35.44 -24.83
CA TRP A 242 -19.65 -36.83 -25.21
C TRP A 242 -19.54 -36.92 -26.72
N PRO A 243 -18.76 -37.87 -27.29
CA PRO A 243 -18.67 -37.99 -28.74
C PRO A 243 -20.09 -38.00 -29.21
N THR A 244 -20.42 -36.96 -29.99
CA THR A 244 -21.79 -36.64 -30.39
C THR A 244 -22.34 -37.98 -30.82
N ARG A 245 -23.27 -38.55 -30.06
CA ARG A 245 -24.01 -39.70 -30.59
C ARG A 245 -24.67 -39.07 -31.79
N SER A 246 -24.07 -39.25 -32.97
CA SER A 246 -24.58 -38.81 -34.26
C SER A 246 -26.01 -39.28 -34.26
N SER A 247 -26.88 -38.37 -33.88
CA SER A 247 -28.29 -38.61 -33.79
C SER A 247 -28.64 -38.63 -35.25
N SER A 248 -28.86 -39.82 -35.80
CA SER A 248 -29.29 -39.98 -37.20
C SER A 248 -30.48 -39.08 -37.51
N ILE A 249 -31.28 -38.75 -36.48
CA ILE A 249 -32.37 -37.80 -36.50
C ILE A 249 -31.90 -36.36 -36.73
N LEU A 250 -30.81 -35.93 -36.07
CA LEU A 250 -30.25 -34.58 -36.24
C LEU A 250 -29.56 -34.43 -37.61
N GLU A 251 -28.82 -35.44 -38.06
CA GLU A 251 -28.20 -35.45 -39.39
C GLU A 251 -29.26 -35.45 -40.50
N GLU A 252 -30.31 -36.26 -40.36
CA GLU A 252 -31.42 -36.29 -41.31
C GLU A 252 -32.22 -34.98 -41.30
N ALA A 253 -32.42 -34.37 -40.13
CA ALA A 253 -33.07 -33.06 -40.02
C ALA A 253 -32.26 -31.95 -40.69
N CYS A 254 -30.93 -31.92 -40.52
CA CYS A 254 -30.06 -30.97 -41.21
C CYS A 254 -30.12 -31.18 -42.73
N ARG A 255 -30.07 -32.43 -43.20
CA ARG A 255 -30.16 -32.75 -44.63
C ARG A 255 -31.49 -32.31 -45.24
N GLN A 256 -32.61 -32.54 -44.55
CA GLN A 256 -33.93 -32.11 -45.00
C GLN A 256 -34.06 -30.59 -45.04
N PHE A 257 -33.46 -29.89 -44.07
CA PHE A 257 -33.44 -28.43 -44.06
C PHE A 257 -32.62 -27.85 -45.21
N GLU A 258 -31.44 -28.41 -45.50
CA GLU A 258 -30.61 -28.01 -46.64
C GLU A 258 -31.33 -28.25 -47.98
N HIS A 259 -32.01 -29.38 -48.13
CA HIS A 259 -32.81 -29.67 -49.31
C HIS A 259 -33.94 -28.65 -49.51
N ALA A 260 -34.66 -28.30 -48.44
CA ALA A 260 -35.73 -27.31 -48.50
C ALA A 260 -35.21 -25.90 -48.86
N LEU A 261 -34.04 -25.51 -48.36
CA LEU A 261 -33.40 -24.26 -48.74
C LEU A 261 -33.01 -24.22 -50.22
N GLN A 262 -32.48 -25.33 -50.75
CA GLN A 262 -32.13 -25.45 -52.16
C GLN A 262 -33.36 -25.32 -53.04
N GLU A 263 -34.46 -25.98 -52.68
CA GLU A 263 -35.73 -25.91 -53.40
C GLU A 263 -36.33 -24.50 -53.40
N CYS A 264 -36.27 -23.79 -52.27
CA CYS A 264 -36.66 -22.38 -52.19
C CYS A 264 -35.83 -21.49 -53.13
N HIS A 265 -34.52 -21.70 -53.21
CA HIS A 265 -33.65 -20.95 -54.11
C HIS A 265 -33.94 -21.23 -55.59
N ASP A 266 -34.23 -22.48 -55.94
CA ASP A 266 -34.56 -22.85 -57.32
C ASP A 266 -35.94 -22.30 -57.74
N LEU A 267 -36.93 -22.31 -56.83
CA LEU A 267 -38.23 -21.67 -57.06
C LEU A 267 -38.11 -20.15 -57.22
N ASP A 268 -37.29 -19.50 -56.40
CA ASP A 268 -37.04 -18.06 -56.52
C ASP A 268 -36.38 -17.73 -57.88
N ARG A 269 -35.43 -18.56 -58.33
CA ARG A 269 -34.82 -18.40 -59.65
C ARG A 269 -35.85 -18.57 -60.77
N GLN A 270 -36.69 -19.60 -60.69
CA GLN A 270 -37.77 -19.83 -61.68
C GLN A 270 -38.79 -18.69 -61.69
N ALA A 271 -39.17 -18.16 -60.53
CA ALA A 271 -40.06 -17.03 -60.41
C ALA A 271 -39.45 -15.79 -61.08
N ASN A 272 -38.18 -15.50 -60.80
CA ASN A 272 -37.45 -14.39 -61.42
C ASN A 272 -37.33 -14.55 -62.95
N ASP A 273 -37.05 -15.75 -63.45
CA ASP A 273 -37.01 -16.02 -64.89
C ASP A 273 -38.39 -15.84 -65.54
N SER A 274 -39.47 -16.27 -64.86
CA SER A 274 -40.83 -16.10 -65.36
C SER A 274 -41.26 -14.64 -65.39
N LEU A 275 -40.86 -13.84 -64.38
CA LEU A 275 -41.07 -12.40 -64.35
C LEU A 275 -40.31 -11.72 -65.49
N ALA A 276 -39.04 -12.07 -65.69
CA ALA A 276 -38.24 -11.52 -66.79
C ALA A 276 -38.82 -11.89 -68.17
N GLN A 277 -39.38 -13.09 -68.34
CA GLN A 277 -40.07 -13.49 -69.56
C GLN A 277 -41.37 -12.69 -69.77
N ALA A 278 -42.17 -12.52 -68.71
CA ALA A 278 -43.38 -11.71 -68.77
C ALA A 278 -43.08 -10.24 -69.08
N GLU A 279 -42.03 -9.66 -68.48
CA GLU A 279 -41.57 -8.29 -68.79
C GLU A 279 -41.14 -8.14 -70.25
N ARG A 280 -40.43 -9.13 -70.82
CA ARG A 280 -40.08 -9.13 -72.25
C ARG A 280 -41.30 -9.24 -73.16
N ALA A 281 -42.30 -10.03 -72.78
CA ALA A 281 -43.54 -10.18 -73.54
C ALA A 281 -44.46 -8.94 -73.46
N LEU A 282 -44.43 -8.24 -72.32
CA LEU A 282 -45.20 -7.01 -72.07
C LEU A 282 -44.48 -5.75 -72.55
N SER A 283 -43.19 -5.84 -72.91
CA SER A 283 -42.45 -4.74 -73.53
C SER A 283 -43.05 -4.42 -74.90
N PRO A 284 -43.72 -3.27 -75.08
CA PRO A 284 -44.29 -2.92 -76.36
C PRO A 284 -43.17 -2.71 -77.39
N ALA A 285 -43.37 -3.23 -78.61
CA ALA A 285 -42.56 -2.90 -79.77
C ALA A 285 -42.66 -1.38 -80.05
N GLY A 286 -41.81 -0.62 -79.36
CA GLY A 286 -41.67 0.82 -79.50
C GLY A 286 -40.85 1.14 -80.72
N THR A 287 -41.53 1.27 -81.86
CA THR A 287 -41.43 2.45 -82.73
C THR A 287 -40.24 3.37 -82.47
N THR A 288 -39.22 3.30 -83.33
CA THR A 288 -38.50 4.50 -83.73
C THR A 288 -38.97 4.88 -85.12
N SER A 289 -39.78 5.95 -85.11
CA SER A 289 -40.19 6.72 -86.28
C SER A 289 -38.96 7.11 -87.10
N SER A 290 -38.93 6.69 -88.36
CA SER A 290 -38.07 7.25 -89.40
C SER A 290 -38.65 8.60 -89.83
N PHE A 291 -38.11 9.71 -89.33
CA PHE A 291 -38.23 10.98 -90.04
C PHE A 291 -37.00 11.16 -90.93
N VAL A 292 -37.24 11.06 -92.24
CA VAL A 292 -36.33 11.46 -93.31
C VAL A 292 -37.09 12.46 -94.18
N PHE A 293 -36.48 13.65 -94.32
CA PHE A 293 -36.88 14.89 -95.01
C PHE A 293 -37.96 15.76 -94.37
#